data_AF-A0ABD2LB49-F1
#
_entry.id   AF-A0ABD2LB49-F1
#
_cell.length_a   1.000
_cell.length_b   1.000
_cell.length_c   1.000
_cell.angle_alpha   90.00
_cell.angle_beta   90.00
_cell.angle_gamma   90.00
#
_symmetry.space_group_name_H-M   'P 1'
#
loop_
_entity.id
_entity.type
_entity.pdbx_description
1 polymer ?
#
loop_
_entity_poly.entity_id
_entity_poly.type
_entity_poly.pdbx_seq_one_letter_code
_entity_poly.pdbx_strand_id
1 'polypeptide(L)'
;MSEQSTTVNAPHIATSSFGYICETFSAEEVDFICQCLFQWEDGARLVHLFAQNLRLLRHPVSSTVKKAYLFALFHQRQFDVLFRVMADNEFERRDHEDLAKLWFSAHYEEERQRKHKELVPVDKYRIRKKYPPPKSVCEEEKVYSFTKGDRRILREYFEKDKYPKTEKKLEIERKTGLSSTQIANWFKNRRQREKTDLK
;
A
#
# COMPACT_ATOMS: atom_id res chain seq x y z
N MET A 1 -21.09 -33.68 66.20
CA MET A 1 -21.51 -32.28 65.93
C MET A 1 -20.22 -31.49 65.80
N SER A 2 -19.63 -31.48 64.61
CA SER A 2 -19.73 -30.41 63.60
C SER A 2 -18.78 -29.25 63.89
N GLU A 3 -17.54 -29.37 63.44
CA GLU A 3 -16.65 -28.22 63.20
C GLU A 3 -16.55 -28.02 61.68
N GLN A 4 -17.09 -26.90 61.20
CA GLN A 4 -16.94 -26.45 59.82
C GLN A 4 -15.71 -25.53 59.77
N SER A 5 -14.67 -25.94 59.03
CA SER A 5 -13.61 -25.04 58.58
C SER A 5 -13.83 -24.69 57.12
N THR A 6 -14.12 -23.43 56.87
CA THR A 6 -14.25 -22.81 55.56
C THR A 6 -12.87 -22.54 54.99
N THR A 7 -12.41 -23.36 54.04
CA THR A 7 -11.20 -23.09 53.25
C THR A 7 -11.56 -22.32 51.98
N VAL A 8 -11.04 -21.10 51.88
CA VAL A 8 -11.05 -20.23 50.69
C VAL A 8 -10.24 -20.88 49.57
N ASN A 9 -10.88 -21.20 48.45
CA ASN A 9 -10.21 -21.67 47.22
C ASN A 9 -9.70 -20.48 46.41
N ALA A 10 -8.38 -20.31 46.35
CA ALA A 10 -7.71 -19.50 45.33
C ALA A 10 -7.56 -20.34 44.03
N PRO A 11 -7.80 -19.78 42.83
CA PRO A 11 -7.62 -20.52 41.60
C PRO A 11 -6.12 -20.73 41.33
N HIS A 12 -5.74 -22.00 41.20
CA HIS A 12 -4.43 -22.46 40.77
C HIS A 12 -4.09 -21.86 39.40
N ILE A 13 -3.03 -21.05 39.33
CA ILE A 13 -2.38 -20.68 38.07
C ILE A 13 -1.62 -21.91 37.59
N ALA A 14 -2.21 -22.62 36.63
CA ALA A 14 -1.52 -23.67 35.89
C ALA A 14 -0.59 -23.01 34.86
N THR A 15 0.68 -22.92 35.22
CA THR A 15 1.79 -22.82 34.27
C THR A 15 1.77 -24.07 33.37
N SER A 16 1.42 -23.90 32.10
CA SER A 16 1.65 -24.93 31.08
C SER A 16 2.54 -24.36 29.97
N SER A 17 3.76 -24.87 29.97
CA SER A 17 4.79 -24.67 28.95
C SER A 17 4.54 -25.55 27.73
N PHE A 18 4.69 -24.95 26.55
CA PHE A 18 5.19 -25.59 25.32
C PHE A 18 4.46 -26.81 24.75
N GLY A 19 3.89 -26.61 23.55
CA GLY A 19 3.50 -27.67 22.61
C GLY A 19 1.99 -27.71 22.37
N TYR A 20 1.60 -27.78 21.09
CA TYR A 20 0.23 -27.90 20.56
C TYR A 20 -0.57 -26.58 20.39
N ILE A 21 -0.22 -25.78 19.37
CA ILE A 21 -1.13 -24.77 18.79
C ILE A 21 -1.46 -25.16 17.34
N CYS A 22 -1.94 -26.39 17.08
CA CYS A 22 -2.29 -26.79 15.71
C CYS A 22 -3.73 -27.31 15.55
N GLU A 23 -4.61 -27.11 16.52
CA GLU A 23 -6.03 -27.52 16.45
C GLU A 23 -7.05 -26.43 16.83
N THR A 24 -6.65 -25.17 17.06
CA THR A 24 -7.49 -24.27 17.89
C THR A 24 -8.41 -23.27 17.17
N PHE A 25 -8.28 -23.03 15.86
CA PHE A 25 -9.05 -21.98 15.20
C PHE A 25 -9.71 -22.47 13.91
N SER A 26 -11.01 -22.22 13.81
CA SER A 26 -11.79 -22.29 12.57
C SER A 26 -11.30 -21.25 11.56
N ALA A 27 -11.67 -21.44 10.28
CA ALA A 27 -11.32 -20.50 9.23
C ALA A 27 -11.84 -19.08 9.50
N GLU A 28 -13.02 -18.96 10.12
CA GLU A 28 -13.64 -17.67 10.49
C GLU A 28 -12.88 -16.98 11.61
N GLU A 29 -12.42 -17.73 12.62
CA GLU A 29 -11.61 -17.18 13.72
C GLU A 29 -10.25 -16.71 13.22
N VAL A 30 -9.62 -17.45 12.30
CA VAL A 30 -8.36 -17.04 11.67
C VAL A 30 -8.55 -15.75 10.87
N ASP A 31 -9.63 -15.62 10.11
CA ASP A 31 -9.96 -14.41 9.37
C ASP A 31 -10.13 -13.22 10.31
N PHE A 32 -10.89 -13.38 11.40
CA PHE A 32 -11.12 -12.34 12.39
C PHE A 32 -9.82 -11.90 13.07
N ILE A 33 -8.99 -12.86 13.51
CA ILE A 33 -7.68 -12.57 14.11
C ILE A 33 -6.78 -11.81 13.12
N CYS A 34 -6.70 -12.27 11.86
CA CYS A 34 -5.92 -11.61 10.82
C CYS A 34 -6.42 -10.18 10.54
N GLN A 35 -7.74 -9.99 10.51
CA GLN A 35 -8.36 -8.68 10.32
C GLN A 35 -8.03 -7.73 11.47
N CYS A 36 -8.21 -8.16 12.72
CA CYS A 36 -7.92 -7.34 13.90
C CYS A 36 -6.44 -6.95 13.98
N LEU A 37 -5.53 -7.91 13.78
CA LEU A 37 -4.10 -7.65 13.84
C LEU A 37 -3.65 -6.72 12.71
N PHE A 38 -4.22 -6.85 11.51
CA PHE A 38 -3.96 -5.92 10.42
C PHE A 38 -4.49 -4.52 10.72
N GLN A 39 -5.71 -4.40 11.25
CA GLN A 39 -6.30 -3.11 11.62
C GLN A 39 -5.52 -2.38 12.73
N TRP A 40 -4.92 -3.13 13.64
CA TRP A 40 -4.08 -2.60 14.72
C TRP A 40 -2.61 -2.40 14.30
N GLU A 41 -2.27 -2.68 13.04
CA GLU A 41 -0.90 -2.61 12.51
C GLU A 41 0.12 -3.45 13.32
N ASP A 42 -0.34 -4.52 13.99
CA ASP A 42 0.52 -5.39 14.80
C ASP A 42 1.17 -6.48 13.94
N GLY A 43 2.16 -6.04 13.15
CA GLY A 43 2.90 -6.93 12.27
C GLY A 43 3.77 -7.94 13.02
N ALA A 44 4.22 -7.63 14.23
CA ALA A 44 5.04 -8.56 15.02
C ALA A 44 4.24 -9.80 15.43
N ARG A 45 2.98 -9.62 15.87
CA ARG A 45 2.09 -10.74 16.17
C ARG A 45 1.71 -11.52 14.92
N LEU A 46 1.51 -10.86 13.78
CA LEU A 46 1.26 -11.53 12.51
C LEU A 46 2.45 -12.40 12.07
N VAL A 47 3.67 -11.88 12.20
CA VAL A 47 4.91 -12.64 11.95
C VAL A 47 4.96 -13.89 12.83
N HIS A 48 4.67 -13.75 14.11
CA HIS A 48 4.63 -14.89 15.04
C HIS A 48 3.56 -15.91 14.65
N LEU A 49 2.35 -15.44 14.36
CA LEU A 49 1.20 -16.25 13.96
C LEU A 49 1.53 -17.13 12.75
N PHE A 50 2.08 -16.54 11.68
CA PHE A 50 2.41 -17.27 10.46
C PHE A 50 3.67 -18.14 10.59
N ALA A 51 4.65 -17.75 11.41
CA ALA A 51 5.84 -18.58 11.67
C ALA A 51 5.49 -19.90 12.37
N GLN A 52 4.54 -19.86 13.30
CA GLN A 52 4.08 -21.05 14.03
C GLN A 52 3.06 -21.86 13.22
N ASN A 53 2.33 -21.21 12.31
CA ASN A 53 1.18 -21.80 11.63
C ASN A 53 1.23 -21.60 10.12
N LEU A 54 2.31 -22.03 9.45
CA LEU A 54 2.42 -22.00 7.98
C LEU A 54 1.31 -22.81 7.27
N ARG A 55 0.61 -23.70 8.01
CA ARG A 55 -0.57 -24.43 7.52
C ARG A 55 -1.76 -23.52 7.24
N LEU A 56 -1.83 -22.32 7.81
CA LEU A 56 -2.87 -21.31 7.51
C LEU A 56 -2.82 -20.81 6.06
N LEU A 57 -1.73 -21.10 5.35
CA LEU A 57 -1.56 -20.81 3.93
C LEU A 57 -1.92 -22.01 3.03
N ARG A 58 -2.34 -23.15 3.60
CA ARG A 58 -2.82 -24.34 2.86
C ARG A 58 -4.35 -24.39 2.93
N HIS A 59 -4.99 -24.67 1.79
CA HIS A 59 -6.45 -24.59 1.52
C HIS A 59 -6.94 -23.16 1.30
N PRO A 60 -8.08 -22.93 0.57
CA PRO A 60 -8.31 -21.65 -0.08
C PRO A 60 -8.25 -20.51 0.93
N VAL A 61 -7.20 -19.71 0.79
CA VAL A 61 -6.85 -18.67 1.75
C VAL A 61 -7.75 -17.49 1.47
N SER A 62 -8.47 -17.02 2.49
CA SER A 62 -9.26 -15.79 2.42
C SER A 62 -8.40 -14.59 1.99
N SER A 63 -9.01 -13.62 1.31
CA SER A 63 -8.40 -12.34 0.95
C SER A 63 -7.77 -11.66 2.18
N THR A 64 -8.44 -11.75 3.33
CA THR A 64 -7.99 -11.22 4.63
C THR A 64 -6.67 -11.85 5.10
N VAL A 65 -6.58 -13.18 5.08
CA VAL A 65 -5.38 -13.91 5.52
C VAL A 65 -4.22 -13.66 4.58
N LYS A 66 -4.46 -13.59 3.27
CA LYS A 66 -3.42 -13.20 2.29
C LYS A 66 -2.89 -11.79 2.58
N LYS A 67 -3.77 -10.82 2.84
CA LYS A 67 -3.38 -9.45 3.19
C LYS A 67 -2.55 -9.40 4.47
N ALA A 68 -2.99 -10.10 5.51
CA ALA A 68 -2.28 -10.19 6.79
C ALA A 68 -0.89 -10.87 6.63
N TYR A 69 -0.80 -11.89 5.79
CA TYR A 69 0.46 -12.55 5.46
C TYR A 69 1.42 -11.63 4.71
N LEU A 70 0.94 -10.86 3.73
CA LEU A 70 1.74 -9.85 3.04
C LEU A 70 2.27 -8.80 4.03
N PHE A 71 1.46 -8.38 4.99
CA PHE A 71 1.89 -7.45 6.03
C PHE A 71 2.96 -8.08 6.94
N ALA A 72 2.83 -9.35 7.29
CA ALA A 72 3.86 -10.08 8.02
C ALA A 72 5.20 -10.14 7.24
N LEU A 73 5.16 -10.42 5.93
CA LEU A 73 6.34 -10.42 5.07
C LEU A 73 7.01 -9.04 5.01
N PHE A 74 6.21 -7.96 4.98
CA PHE A 74 6.72 -6.58 5.05
C PHE A 74 7.50 -6.34 6.34
N HIS A 75 6.97 -6.77 7.49
CA HIS A 75 7.64 -6.67 8.79
C HIS A 75 8.92 -7.52 8.89
N GLN A 76 8.95 -8.68 8.23
CA GLN A 76 10.16 -9.51 8.11
C GLN A 76 11.17 -8.98 7.09
N ARG A 77 10.85 -7.89 6.36
CA ARG A 77 11.66 -7.32 5.28
C ARG A 77 11.90 -8.31 4.13
N GLN A 78 11.00 -9.26 3.93
CA GLN A 78 11.04 -10.22 2.82
C GLN A 78 10.30 -9.65 1.60
N PHE A 79 10.85 -8.57 1.03
CA PHE A 79 10.20 -7.83 -0.06
C PHE A 79 10.05 -8.66 -1.34
N ASP A 80 11.05 -9.46 -1.70
CA ASP A 80 11.00 -10.32 -2.91
C ASP A 80 9.81 -11.29 -2.89
N VAL A 81 9.57 -11.92 -1.73
CA VAL A 81 8.45 -12.86 -1.54
C VAL A 81 7.12 -12.09 -1.55
N LEU A 82 7.08 -10.95 -0.88
CA LEU A 82 5.91 -10.06 -0.84
C LEU A 82 5.49 -9.62 -2.25
N PHE A 83 6.43 -9.22 -3.12
CA PHE A 83 6.12 -8.80 -4.49
C PHE A 83 5.60 -9.97 -5.33
N ARG A 84 6.21 -11.16 -5.19
CA ARG A 84 5.76 -12.37 -5.88
C ARG A 84 4.36 -12.77 -5.46
N VAL A 85 4.08 -12.83 -4.16
CA VAL A 85 2.77 -13.21 -3.63
C VAL A 85 1.69 -12.21 -4.07
N MET A 86 1.99 -10.91 -4.12
CA MET A 86 1.05 -9.92 -4.66
C MET A 86 0.78 -10.06 -6.17
N ALA A 87 1.78 -10.48 -6.95
CA ALA A 87 1.62 -10.69 -8.39
C ALA A 87 0.85 -11.97 -8.71
N ASP A 88 1.06 -13.04 -7.93
CA ASP A 88 0.51 -14.38 -8.20
C ASP A 88 -0.92 -14.58 -7.65
N ASN A 89 -1.45 -13.63 -6.86
CA ASN A 89 -2.76 -13.73 -6.23
C ASN A 89 -3.72 -12.65 -6.70
N GLU A 90 -5.01 -13.00 -6.75
CA GLU A 90 -6.10 -12.05 -6.93
C GLU A 90 -6.64 -11.57 -5.57
N PHE A 91 -7.05 -10.30 -5.52
CA PHE A 91 -7.55 -9.63 -4.33
C PHE A 91 -8.87 -8.92 -4.61
N GLU A 92 -9.72 -8.82 -3.59
CA GLU A 92 -10.97 -8.07 -3.65
C GLU A 92 -10.72 -6.57 -3.76
N ARG A 93 -11.61 -5.85 -4.47
CA ARG A 93 -11.52 -4.39 -4.65
C ARG A 93 -11.43 -3.62 -3.34
N ARG A 94 -12.04 -4.14 -2.27
CA ARG A 94 -11.99 -3.54 -0.92
C ARG A 94 -10.56 -3.45 -0.36
N ASP A 95 -9.70 -4.38 -0.76
CA ASP A 95 -8.33 -4.51 -0.24
C ASP A 95 -7.30 -3.85 -1.16
N HIS A 96 -7.68 -3.44 -2.38
CA HIS A 96 -6.78 -2.82 -3.36
C HIS A 96 -6.08 -1.56 -2.83
N GLU A 97 -6.79 -0.71 -2.08
CA GLU A 97 -6.18 0.50 -1.51
C GLU A 97 -5.09 0.17 -0.48
N ASP A 98 -5.37 -0.76 0.43
CA ASP A 98 -4.44 -1.19 1.47
C ASP A 98 -3.21 -1.88 0.85
N LEU A 99 -3.44 -2.75 -0.13
CA LEU A 99 -2.38 -3.49 -0.82
C LEU A 99 -1.53 -2.58 -1.70
N ALA A 100 -2.12 -1.56 -2.35
CA ALA A 100 -1.37 -0.55 -3.08
C ALA A 100 -0.49 0.30 -2.15
N LYS A 101 -1.00 0.66 -0.96
CA LYS A 101 -0.19 1.32 0.07
C LYS A 101 0.97 0.42 0.51
N LEU A 102 0.70 -0.85 0.79
CA LEU A 102 1.71 -1.83 1.21
C LEU A 102 2.79 -2.05 0.13
N TRP A 103 2.40 -2.17 -1.14
CA TRP A 103 3.31 -2.28 -2.29
C TRP A 103 4.31 -1.13 -2.35
N PHE A 104 3.82 0.11 -2.27
CA PHE A 104 4.71 1.27 -2.30
C PHE A 104 5.53 1.40 -1.03
N SER A 105 4.97 1.10 0.15
CA SER A 105 5.73 1.08 1.40
C SER A 105 6.89 0.09 1.35
N ALA A 106 6.68 -1.11 0.79
CA ALA A 106 7.72 -2.11 0.59
C ALA A 106 8.86 -1.58 -0.31
N HIS A 107 8.55 -1.03 -1.48
CA HIS A 107 9.57 -0.45 -2.36
C HIS A 107 10.25 0.79 -1.78
N TYR A 108 9.55 1.59 -0.98
CA TYR A 108 10.16 2.72 -0.29
C TYR A 108 11.19 2.25 0.74
N GLU A 109 10.87 1.23 1.52
CA GLU A 109 11.76 0.71 2.54
C GLU A 109 12.95 -0.04 1.91
N GLU A 110 12.74 -0.80 0.85
CA GLU A 110 13.79 -1.45 0.05
C GLU A 110 14.78 -0.41 -0.54
N GLU A 111 14.27 0.65 -1.15
CA GLU A 111 15.13 1.72 -1.70
C GLU A 111 15.83 2.54 -0.61
N ARG A 112 15.18 2.75 0.53
CA ARG A 112 15.78 3.40 1.70
C ARG A 112 16.96 2.59 2.23
N GLN A 113 16.81 1.26 2.34
CA GLN A 113 17.90 0.36 2.74
C GLN A 113 19.05 0.40 1.73
N ARG A 114 18.74 0.27 0.44
CA ARG A 114 19.76 0.22 -0.63
C ARG A 114 20.58 1.50 -0.73
N LYS A 115 19.99 2.66 -0.48
CA LYS A 115 20.66 3.97 -0.58
C LYS A 115 21.17 4.50 0.76
N HIS A 116 20.81 3.87 1.87
CA HIS A 116 21.07 4.35 3.23
C HIS A 116 20.68 5.83 3.43
N LYS A 117 19.56 6.26 2.82
CA LYS A 117 19.12 7.65 2.83
C LYS A 117 17.60 7.74 2.86
N GLU A 118 17.10 8.76 3.56
CA GLU A 118 15.68 9.11 3.53
C GLU A 118 15.20 9.55 2.15
N LEU A 119 14.06 8.99 1.74
CA LEU A 119 13.47 9.24 0.43
C LEU A 119 12.72 10.57 0.40
N VAL A 120 13.15 11.47 -0.49
CA VAL A 120 12.42 12.72 -0.73
C VAL A 120 11.17 12.47 -1.59
N PRO A 121 10.21 13.41 -1.65
CA PRO A 121 9.00 13.25 -2.45
C PRO A 121 9.24 12.89 -3.92
N VAL A 122 10.33 13.42 -4.50
CA VAL A 122 10.74 13.12 -5.88
C VAL A 122 11.19 11.67 -6.05
N ASP A 123 11.88 11.10 -5.06
CA ASP A 123 12.28 9.69 -5.09
C ASP A 123 11.07 8.78 -4.97
N LYS A 124 10.14 9.10 -4.05
CA LYS A 124 8.86 8.37 -3.93
C LYS A 124 8.05 8.42 -5.23
N TYR A 125 8.09 9.54 -5.97
CA TYR A 125 7.47 9.64 -7.30
C TYR A 125 8.17 8.74 -8.34
N ARG A 126 9.51 8.75 -8.38
CA ARG A 126 10.29 7.90 -9.29
C ARG A 126 10.04 6.42 -9.04
N ILE A 127 9.94 6.01 -7.77
CA ILE A 127 9.61 4.64 -7.36
C ILE A 127 8.22 4.25 -7.85
N ARG A 128 7.20 5.07 -7.57
CA ARG A 128 5.82 4.83 -8.04
C ARG A 128 5.73 4.67 -9.57
N LYS A 129 6.55 5.43 -10.31
CA LYS A 129 6.61 5.33 -11.77
C LYS A 129 7.39 4.09 -12.25
N LYS A 130 8.44 3.70 -11.54
CA LYS A 130 9.30 2.56 -11.91
C LYS A 130 8.62 1.22 -11.60
N TYR A 131 7.89 1.15 -10.50
CA TYR A 131 7.24 -0.07 -10.00
C TYR A 131 5.74 0.17 -9.78
N PRO A 132 4.94 0.25 -10.86
CA PRO A 132 3.49 0.28 -10.71
C PRO A 132 3.00 -1.01 -10.03
N PRO A 133 1.93 -0.95 -9.22
CA PRO A 133 1.36 -2.15 -8.61
C PRO A 133 0.86 -3.10 -9.70
N PRO A 134 0.87 -4.42 -9.44
CA PRO A 134 0.37 -5.41 -10.38
C PRO A 134 -1.14 -5.21 -10.61
N LYS A 135 -1.62 -5.61 -11.79
CA LYS A 135 -3.04 -5.49 -12.19
C LYS A 135 -3.99 -6.23 -11.23
N SER A 136 -3.50 -7.24 -10.53
CA SER A 136 -4.22 -7.97 -9.47
C SER A 136 -4.59 -7.10 -8.27
N VAL A 137 -3.87 -5.99 -8.04
CA VAL A 137 -4.04 -5.07 -6.91
C VAL A 137 -4.59 -3.71 -7.34
N CYS A 138 -4.50 -3.36 -8.63
CA CYS A 138 -4.99 -2.09 -9.15
C CYS A 138 -5.62 -2.28 -10.54
N GLU A 139 -6.96 -2.29 -10.61
CA GLU A 139 -7.70 -2.41 -11.88
C GLU A 139 -7.60 -1.14 -12.74
N GLU A 140 -7.48 0.05 -12.12
CA GLU A 140 -7.47 1.33 -12.84
C GLU A 140 -6.05 1.84 -13.09
N GLU A 141 -5.55 1.64 -14.31
CA GLU A 141 -4.38 2.36 -14.80
C GLU A 141 -4.72 3.86 -14.91
N LYS A 142 -4.36 4.64 -13.88
CA LYS A 142 -4.49 6.09 -13.92
C LYS A 142 -3.59 6.63 -15.03
N VAL A 143 -4.18 6.93 -16.18
CA VAL A 143 -3.48 7.59 -17.29
C VAL A 143 -3.18 9.03 -16.89
N TYR A 144 -2.00 9.26 -16.31
CA TYR A 144 -1.52 10.60 -15.93
C TYR A 144 -1.14 11.48 -17.13
N SER A 145 -1.29 10.97 -18.34
CA SER A 145 -0.91 11.66 -19.57
C SER A 145 -2.12 12.39 -20.15
N PHE A 146 -1.99 13.70 -20.39
CA PHE A 146 -3.02 14.48 -21.08
C PHE A 146 -3.33 13.88 -22.45
N THR A 147 -4.57 14.03 -22.92
CA THR A 147 -4.93 13.52 -24.25
C THR A 147 -4.12 14.23 -25.34
N LYS A 148 -4.05 13.63 -26.55
CA LYS A 148 -3.39 14.31 -27.69
C LYS A 148 -4.04 15.68 -27.98
N GLY A 149 -5.36 15.80 -27.80
CA GLY A 149 -6.12 17.03 -27.97
C GLY A 149 -5.72 18.10 -26.95
N ASP A 150 -5.70 17.75 -25.66
CA ASP A 150 -5.33 18.70 -24.60
C ASP A 150 -3.91 19.21 -24.76
N ARG A 151 -2.98 18.31 -25.13
CA ARG A 151 -1.57 18.70 -25.38
C ARG A 151 -1.46 19.68 -26.54
N ARG A 152 -2.30 19.56 -27.58
CA ARG A 152 -2.32 20.50 -28.70
C ARG A 152 -2.78 21.88 -28.22
N ILE A 153 -3.91 21.94 -27.51
CA ILE A 153 -4.46 23.20 -26.96
C ILE A 153 -3.43 23.86 -26.03
N LEU A 154 -2.86 23.12 -25.09
CA LEU A 154 -1.85 23.65 -24.17
C LEU A 154 -0.65 24.27 -24.90
N ARG A 155 -0.17 23.65 -26.00
CA ARG A 155 0.92 24.20 -26.82
C ARG A 155 0.52 25.48 -27.55
N GLU A 156 -0.66 25.51 -28.18
CA GLU A 156 -1.18 26.70 -28.88
C GLU A 156 -1.28 27.91 -27.94
N TYR A 157 -1.72 27.71 -26.70
CA TYR A 157 -1.74 28.79 -25.71
C TYR A 157 -0.35 29.18 -25.24
N PHE A 158 0.55 28.22 -25.08
CA PHE A 158 1.94 28.48 -24.65
C PHE A 158 2.74 29.31 -25.66
N GLU A 159 2.52 29.07 -26.95
CA GLU A 159 3.15 29.84 -28.03
C GLU A 159 2.71 31.30 -28.03
N LYS A 160 1.44 31.57 -27.67
CA LYS A 160 0.88 32.92 -27.56
C LYS A 160 1.31 33.63 -26.27
N ASP A 161 1.27 32.93 -25.14
CA ASP A 161 1.59 33.46 -23.83
C ASP A 161 2.21 32.39 -22.92
N LYS A 162 3.49 32.54 -22.58
CA LYS A 162 4.23 31.62 -21.69
C LYS A 162 3.81 31.74 -20.22
N TYR A 163 3.10 32.80 -19.83
CA TYR A 163 2.68 33.11 -18.46
C TYR A 163 1.19 33.50 -18.41
N PRO A 164 0.27 32.57 -18.73
CA PRO A 164 -1.16 32.87 -18.80
C PRO A 164 -1.69 33.34 -17.43
N LYS A 165 -2.41 34.47 -17.46
CA LYS A 165 -3.16 35.00 -16.32
C LYS A 165 -4.40 34.12 -16.01
N THR A 166 -5.05 34.36 -14.88
CA THR A 166 -6.19 33.56 -14.39
C THR A 166 -7.28 33.37 -15.45
N GLU A 167 -7.66 34.43 -16.16
CA GLU A 167 -8.70 34.37 -17.21
C GLU A 167 -8.35 33.39 -18.34
N LYS A 168 -7.09 33.42 -18.83
CA LYS A 168 -6.64 32.49 -19.87
C LYS A 168 -6.51 31.07 -19.37
N LYS A 169 -6.21 30.86 -18.09
CA LYS A 169 -6.26 29.52 -17.47
C LYS A 169 -7.69 28.98 -17.46
N LEU A 170 -8.68 29.79 -17.06
CA LEU A 170 -10.10 29.40 -17.09
C LEU A 170 -10.55 29.02 -18.53
N GLU A 171 -10.07 29.75 -19.54
CA GLU A 171 -10.37 29.43 -20.94
C GLU A 171 -9.78 28.07 -21.36
N ILE A 172 -8.57 27.74 -20.90
CA ILE A 172 -7.92 26.45 -21.15
C ILE A 172 -8.64 25.33 -20.37
N GLU A 173 -9.03 25.56 -19.12
CA GLU A 173 -9.84 24.61 -18.34
C GLU A 173 -11.12 24.26 -19.08
N ARG A 174 -11.86 25.28 -19.56
CA ARG A 174 -13.11 25.08 -20.31
C ARG A 174 -12.92 24.27 -21.59
N LYS A 175 -11.77 24.40 -22.26
CA LYS A 175 -11.49 23.71 -23.53
C LYS A 175 -10.92 22.30 -23.36
N THR A 176 -10.22 22.04 -22.26
CA THR A 176 -9.47 20.78 -22.04
C THR A 176 -10.06 19.90 -20.95
N GLY A 177 -10.93 20.45 -20.09
CA GLY A 177 -11.42 19.78 -18.89
C GLY A 177 -10.35 19.54 -17.82
N LEU A 178 -9.12 20.04 -18.03
CA LEU A 178 -8.05 19.96 -17.06
C LEU A 178 -8.31 20.95 -15.93
N SER A 179 -7.90 20.60 -14.71
CA SER A 179 -7.93 21.51 -13.57
C SER A 179 -6.86 22.60 -13.66
N SER A 180 -7.09 23.72 -12.98
CA SER A 180 -6.19 24.88 -12.94
C SER A 180 -4.80 24.49 -12.45
N THR A 181 -4.74 23.57 -11.49
CA THR A 181 -3.49 22.99 -11.00
C THR A 181 -2.74 22.20 -12.07
N GLN A 182 -3.43 21.35 -12.86
CA GLN A 182 -2.83 20.61 -13.96
C GLN A 182 -2.27 21.54 -15.04
N ILE A 183 -3.02 22.58 -15.39
CA ILE A 183 -2.60 23.60 -16.36
C ILE A 183 -1.40 24.38 -15.83
N ALA A 184 -1.48 24.90 -14.60
CA ALA A 184 -0.38 25.65 -13.98
C ALA A 184 0.92 24.82 -13.91
N ASN A 185 0.81 23.55 -13.54
CA ASN A 185 1.93 22.62 -13.52
C ASN A 185 2.49 22.36 -14.92
N TRP A 186 1.65 22.21 -15.94
CA TRP A 186 2.11 22.02 -17.31
C TRP A 186 2.90 23.23 -17.81
N PHE A 187 2.39 24.45 -17.62
CA PHE A 187 3.09 25.68 -18.04
C PHE A 187 4.42 25.84 -17.30
N LYS A 188 4.45 25.58 -15.98
CA LYS A 188 5.68 25.57 -15.19
C LYS A 188 6.70 24.57 -15.76
N ASN A 189 6.28 23.33 -15.98
CA ASN A 189 7.14 22.26 -16.48
C ASN A 189 7.62 22.55 -17.91
N ARG A 190 6.80 23.13 -18.78
CA ARG A 190 7.17 23.48 -20.16
C ARG A 190 8.26 24.54 -20.19
N ARG A 191 8.14 25.62 -19.38
CA ARG A 191 9.18 26.65 -19.25
C ARG A 191 10.50 26.08 -18.69
N GLN A 192 10.43 25.14 -17.74
CA GLN A 192 11.63 24.49 -17.21
C GLN A 192 12.36 23.67 -18.28
N ARG A 193 11.63 22.97 -19.15
CA ARG A 193 12.20 22.22 -20.28
C ARG A 193 12.87 23.16 -21.29
N GLU A 194 12.20 24.24 -21.70
CA GLU A 194 12.81 25.23 -22.60
C GLU A 194 14.12 25.80 -22.05
N LYS A 195 14.21 26.07 -20.75
CA LYS A 195 15.45 26.55 -20.11
C LYS A 195 16.57 25.50 -20.07
N THR A 196 16.20 24.22 -20.10
CA THR A 196 17.16 23.10 -20.08
C THR A 196 17.65 22.80 -21.49
N ASP A 197 16.79 22.94 -22.50
CA ASP A 197 17.11 22.72 -23.92
C ASP A 197 18.00 23.84 -24.52
N LEU A 198 18.11 24.99 -23.83
CA LEU A 198 18.93 26.15 -24.21
C LEU A 198 20.30 26.20 -23.50
N LYS A 199 20.63 25.18 -22.70
CA LYS A 199 21.93 25.03 -22.01
C LYS A 199 22.68 23.85 -22.58
#